data_AF-A0A2Z6QG49-F1
#
_entry.id   AF-A0A2Z6QG49-F1
#
_cell.length_a   1.000
_cell.length_b   1.000
_cell.length_c   1.000
_cell.angle_alpha   90.00
_cell.angle_beta   90.00
_cell.angle_gamma   90.00
#
_symmetry.space_group_name_H-M   'P 1'
#
loop_
_entity.id
_entity.type
_entity.pdbx_description
1 polymer ?
#
loop_
_entity_poly.entity_id
_entity_poly.type
_entity_poly.pdbx_seq_one_letter_code
_entity_poly.pdbx_strand_id
1 'polypeptide(L)'
;MNTFYGEAGNSGSPFFLRALAGGVTSAGQRNIKLIADLVRSKGFSVKYGDTDSLYLVCPEEYFRECDEKYISKKISKEKYWEEMVGISMEAMSELRGEVNDFLREDNGSPYLKMAYEEVLFPVVFTGKKKYYGILHTNKLNFNNKLFIRGVEIVKREQSKHFRKVGKKVIDKSIRLDNDNTRTLHQIVEDVLKEIINDISQIDLNGVVKTAV
;
A
#
# COMPACT_ATOMS: atom_id res chain seq x y z
N MET A 1 1.67 -19.13 -16.43
CA MET A 1 3.01 -19.33 -15.83
C MET A 1 2.90 -19.80 -14.38
N ASN A 2 2.24 -19.06 -13.48
CA ASN A 2 2.10 -19.43 -12.06
C ASN A 2 1.40 -20.78 -11.80
N THR A 3 0.51 -21.21 -12.69
CA THR A 3 -0.16 -22.52 -12.60
C THR A 3 0.83 -23.69 -12.63
N PHE A 4 1.89 -23.63 -13.42
CA PHE A 4 2.87 -24.74 -13.51
C PHE A 4 3.62 -24.93 -12.19
N TYR A 5 4.03 -23.83 -11.58
CA TYR A 5 4.58 -23.82 -10.22
C TYR A 5 3.57 -24.37 -9.19
N GLY A 6 2.30 -23.98 -9.29
CA GLY A 6 1.23 -24.48 -8.43
C GLY A 6 1.00 -25.99 -8.57
N GLU A 7 0.97 -26.50 -9.80
CA GLU A 7 0.82 -27.94 -10.07
C GLU A 7 2.01 -28.76 -9.57
N ALA A 8 3.23 -28.23 -9.66
CA ALA A 8 4.40 -28.88 -9.06
C ALA A 8 4.30 -29.00 -7.52
N GLY A 9 3.53 -28.11 -6.87
CA GLY A 9 3.23 -28.18 -5.44
C GLY A 9 2.00 -29.03 -5.07
N ASN A 10 1.18 -29.41 -6.05
CA ASN A 10 -0.05 -30.16 -5.85
C ASN A 10 0.24 -31.67 -5.79
N SER A 11 0.12 -32.29 -4.61
CA SER A 11 0.39 -33.72 -4.43
C SER A 11 -0.51 -34.67 -5.22
N GLY A 12 -1.64 -34.18 -5.74
CA GLY A 12 -2.53 -34.95 -6.63
C GLY A 12 -2.19 -34.82 -8.12
N SER A 13 -1.22 -33.96 -8.48
CA SER A 13 -0.85 -33.71 -9.88
C SER A 13 0.16 -34.75 -10.38
N PRO A 14 0.07 -35.22 -11.65
CA PRO A 14 1.11 -36.06 -12.24
C PRO A 14 2.46 -35.32 -12.40
N PHE A 15 2.46 -33.99 -12.26
CA PHE A 15 3.66 -33.15 -12.30
C PHE A 15 4.18 -32.77 -10.90
N PHE A 16 3.70 -33.43 -9.84
CA PHE A 16 4.10 -33.11 -8.48
C PHE A 16 5.61 -33.25 -8.27
N LEU A 17 6.25 -32.15 -7.90
CA LEU A 17 7.66 -32.07 -7.58
C LEU A 17 7.88 -31.06 -6.46
N ARG A 18 7.68 -31.51 -5.21
CA ARG A 18 7.80 -30.66 -4.01
C ARG A 18 9.13 -29.90 -3.92
N ALA A 19 10.23 -30.53 -4.35
CA ALA A 19 11.55 -29.91 -4.34
C ALA A 19 11.60 -28.67 -5.25
N LEU A 20 10.93 -28.72 -6.41
CA LEU A 20 10.82 -27.58 -7.32
C LEU A 20 10.01 -26.45 -6.69
N ALA A 21 8.81 -26.75 -6.18
CA ALA A 21 7.97 -25.74 -5.54
C ALA A 21 8.64 -25.11 -4.30
N GLY A 22 9.29 -25.94 -3.47
CA GLY A 22 10.06 -25.50 -2.32
C GLY A 22 11.28 -24.65 -2.70
N GLY A 23 11.99 -25.04 -3.77
CA GLY A 23 13.12 -24.29 -4.32
C GLY A 23 12.73 -22.90 -4.78
N VAL A 24 11.63 -22.78 -5.55
CA VAL A 24 11.10 -21.49 -6.01
C VAL A 24 10.69 -20.60 -4.82
N THR A 25 9.98 -21.16 -3.84
CA THR A 25 9.58 -20.40 -2.63
C THR A 25 10.80 -19.90 -1.86
N SER A 26 11.79 -20.76 -1.66
CA SER A 26 13.00 -20.43 -0.90
C SER A 26 13.85 -19.38 -1.61
N ALA A 27 13.98 -19.47 -2.93
CA ALA A 27 14.66 -18.47 -3.75
C ALA A 27 13.96 -17.11 -3.67
N GLY A 28 12.63 -17.07 -3.80
CA GLY A 28 11.85 -15.84 -3.64
C GLY A 28 12.06 -15.19 -2.26
N GLN A 29 12.01 -15.99 -1.19
CA GLN A 29 12.25 -15.50 0.17
C GLN A 29 13.69 -15.01 0.39
N ARG A 30 14.69 -15.69 -0.18
CA ARG A 30 16.09 -15.23 -0.14
C ARG A 30 16.21 -13.87 -0.80
N ASN A 31 15.70 -13.75 -2.03
CA ASN A 31 15.90 -12.54 -2.84
C ASN A 31 15.19 -11.32 -2.25
N ILE A 32 13.95 -11.47 -1.76
CA ILE A 32 13.25 -10.33 -1.15
C ILE A 32 13.91 -9.86 0.15
N LYS A 33 14.46 -10.78 0.95
CA LYS A 33 15.23 -10.44 2.17
C LYS A 33 16.56 -9.76 1.81
N LEU A 34 17.25 -10.29 0.81
CA LEU A 34 18.50 -9.72 0.32
C LEU A 34 18.31 -8.27 -0.15
N ILE A 35 17.25 -8.00 -0.92
CA ILE A 35 16.90 -6.64 -1.35
C ILE A 35 16.53 -5.78 -0.14
N ALA A 36 15.73 -6.31 0.81
CA ALA A 36 15.37 -5.58 2.01
C ALA A 36 16.60 -5.15 2.84
N ASP A 37 17.64 -5.98 2.89
CA ASP A 37 18.87 -5.66 3.59
C ASP A 37 19.73 -4.65 2.81
N LEU A 38 19.79 -4.77 1.48
CA LEU A 38 20.45 -3.79 0.61
C LEU A 38 19.83 -2.39 0.78
N VAL A 39 18.52 -2.25 0.69
CA VAL A 39 17.86 -0.94 0.80
C VAL A 39 18.03 -0.34 2.20
N ARG A 40 18.03 -1.17 3.25
CA ARG A 40 18.35 -0.73 4.62
C ARG A 40 19.77 -0.22 4.76
N SER A 41 20.74 -0.90 4.14
CA SER A 41 22.14 -0.45 4.15
C SER A 41 22.34 0.91 3.49
N LYS A 42 21.42 1.30 2.60
CA LYS A 42 21.37 2.62 1.94
C LYS A 42 20.55 3.66 2.72
N GLY A 43 20.09 3.34 3.93
CA GLY A 43 19.33 4.25 4.80
C GLY A 43 17.80 4.20 4.60
N PHE A 44 17.29 3.49 3.59
CA PHE A 44 15.85 3.36 3.39
C PHE A 44 15.23 2.43 4.43
N SER A 45 14.06 2.81 4.93
CA SER A 45 13.31 1.96 5.86
C SER A 45 12.30 1.09 5.12
N VAL A 46 12.17 -0.18 5.52
CA VAL A 46 11.12 -1.08 4.98
C VAL A 46 9.89 -0.98 5.87
N LYS A 47 8.83 -0.32 5.38
CA LYS A 47 7.58 -0.14 6.13
C LYS A 47 6.68 -1.36 6.08
N TYR A 48 6.59 -1.99 4.92
CA TYR A 48 5.76 -3.17 4.69
C TYR A 48 6.39 -4.03 3.59
N GLY A 49 6.09 -5.33 3.59
CA GLY A 49 6.46 -6.23 2.50
C GLY A 49 5.48 -7.40 2.43
N ASP A 50 5.19 -7.85 1.21
CA ASP A 50 4.36 -9.03 0.96
C ASP A 50 4.91 -9.80 -0.23
N THR A 51 5.56 -10.93 0.04
CA THR A 51 6.06 -11.95 -0.90
C THR A 51 7.05 -11.44 -1.96
N ASP A 52 6.60 -10.57 -2.85
CA ASP A 52 7.30 -10.04 -4.03
C ASP A 52 7.36 -8.50 -4.05
N SER A 53 6.81 -7.83 -3.03
CA SER A 53 6.76 -6.37 -2.92
C SER A 53 7.35 -5.85 -1.61
N LEU A 54 7.94 -4.66 -1.67
CA LEU A 54 8.42 -3.89 -0.52
C LEU A 54 7.90 -2.45 -0.63
N TYR A 55 7.25 -1.97 0.42
CA TYR A 55 6.96 -0.55 0.61
C TYR A 55 8.07 0.07 1.44
N LEU A 56 8.81 0.97 0.80
CA LEU A 56 9.96 1.65 1.37
C LEU A 56 9.59 3.07 1.82
N VAL A 57 10.37 3.60 2.75
CA VAL A 57 10.29 4.98 3.21
C VAL A 57 11.66 5.60 2.99
N CYS A 58 11.67 6.74 2.30
CA CYS A 58 12.89 7.50 2.07
C CYS A 58 13.49 7.99 3.39
N PRO A 59 14.82 8.10 3.49
CA PRO A 59 15.48 8.79 4.59
C PRO A 59 14.96 10.22 4.77
N GLU A 60 14.93 10.73 6.00
CA GLU A 60 14.40 12.07 6.32
C GLU A 60 15.15 13.19 5.59
N GLU A 61 16.43 12.97 5.27
CA GLU A 61 17.29 13.93 4.58
C GLU A 61 16.75 14.33 3.21
N TYR A 62 16.00 13.44 2.54
CA TYR A 62 15.36 13.72 1.26
C TYR A 62 14.30 14.82 1.36
N PHE A 63 13.66 14.95 2.53
CA PHE A 63 12.54 15.87 2.72
C PHE A 63 12.94 17.18 3.39
N ARG A 64 14.19 17.33 3.86
CA ARG A 64 14.64 18.49 4.66
C ARG A 64 14.25 19.85 4.05
N GLU A 65 14.52 20.06 2.76
CA GLU A 65 14.19 21.34 2.11
C GLU A 65 12.67 21.58 2.01
N CYS A 66 11.92 20.52 1.73
CA CYS A 66 10.46 20.52 1.66
C CYS A 66 9.85 20.83 3.05
N ASP A 67 10.39 20.19 4.09
CA ASP A 67 10.00 20.39 5.49
C ASP A 67 10.27 21.82 5.95
N GLU A 68 11.45 22.36 5.65
CA GLU A 68 11.82 23.75 5.98
C GLU A 68 10.87 24.76 5.32
N LYS A 69 10.51 24.57 4.04
CA LYS A 69 9.54 25.42 3.33
C LYS A 69 8.17 25.38 3.99
N TYR A 70 7.72 24.19 4.41
CA TYR A 70 6.42 24.02 5.04
C TYR A 70 6.39 24.59 6.46
N ILE A 71 7.39 24.31 7.29
CA ILE A 71 7.51 24.82 8.67
C ILE A 71 7.61 26.34 8.68
N SER A 72 8.34 26.92 7.73
CA SER A 72 8.43 28.38 7.55
C SER A 72 7.18 29.01 6.91
N LYS A 73 6.11 28.22 6.69
CA LYS A 73 4.83 28.64 6.10
C LYS A 73 4.96 29.28 4.70
N LYS A 74 6.00 28.92 3.95
CA LYS A 74 6.22 29.40 2.58
C LYS A 74 5.36 28.66 1.55
N ILE A 75 4.95 27.43 1.87
CA ILE A 75 4.12 26.58 1.01
C ILE A 75 2.90 26.08 1.78
N SER A 76 1.80 25.78 1.07
CA SER A 76 0.63 25.16 1.67
C SER A 76 0.87 23.67 1.97
N LYS A 77 0.00 23.05 2.75
CA LYS A 77 0.06 21.62 3.06
C LYS A 77 -0.14 20.75 1.82
N GLU A 78 -1.02 21.17 0.89
CA GLU A 78 -1.16 20.53 -0.41
C GLU A 78 0.18 20.48 -1.13
N LYS A 79 0.84 21.64 -1.21
CA LYS A 79 2.08 21.76 -1.97
C LYS A 79 3.20 20.97 -1.33
N TYR A 80 3.26 20.96 0.00
CA TYR A 80 4.16 20.13 0.78
C TYR A 80 3.97 18.63 0.49
N TRP A 81 2.72 18.14 0.46
CA TRP A 81 2.42 16.75 0.14
C TRP A 81 2.78 16.39 -1.31
N GLU A 82 2.51 17.29 -2.25
CA GLU A 82 2.93 17.12 -3.65
C GLU A 82 4.44 16.98 -3.77
N GLU A 83 5.21 17.85 -3.11
CA GLU A 83 6.67 17.82 -3.13
C GLU A 83 7.22 16.54 -2.48
N MET A 84 6.71 16.12 -1.32
CA MET A 84 7.12 14.85 -0.68
C MET A 84 6.89 13.64 -1.58
N VAL A 85 5.73 13.56 -2.24
CA VAL A 85 5.44 12.45 -3.15
C VAL A 85 6.36 12.52 -4.37
N GLY A 86 6.59 13.70 -4.95
CA GLY A 86 7.52 13.89 -6.07
C GLY A 86 8.94 13.41 -5.74
N ILE A 87 9.49 13.88 -4.61
CA ILE A 87 10.80 13.47 -4.09
C ILE A 87 10.87 11.95 -3.92
N SER A 88 9.82 11.34 -3.37
CA SER A 88 9.75 9.89 -3.18
C SER A 88 9.75 9.14 -4.51
N MET A 89 9.02 9.62 -5.52
CA MET A 89 8.98 9.00 -6.85
C MET A 89 10.35 8.99 -7.52
N GLU A 90 11.09 10.11 -7.43
CA GLU A 90 12.44 10.25 -7.98
C GLU A 90 13.43 9.32 -7.26
N ALA A 91 13.47 9.37 -5.92
CA ALA A 91 14.35 8.53 -5.11
C ALA A 91 14.13 7.02 -5.36
N MET A 92 12.88 6.59 -5.50
CA MET A 92 12.56 5.19 -5.78
C MET A 92 12.97 4.77 -7.21
N SER A 93 12.90 5.69 -8.17
CA SER A 93 13.34 5.42 -9.55
C SER A 93 14.85 5.17 -9.63
N GLU A 94 15.64 5.97 -8.90
CA GLU A 94 17.09 5.82 -8.78
C GLU A 94 17.44 4.50 -8.05
N LEU A 95 16.85 4.28 -6.87
CA LEU A 95 17.08 3.07 -6.07
C LEU A 95 16.74 1.79 -6.85
N ARG A 96 15.69 1.81 -7.68
CA ARG A 96 15.33 0.69 -8.55
C ARG A 96 16.47 0.32 -9.51
N GLY A 97 17.18 1.30 -10.06
CA GLY A 97 18.34 1.06 -10.94
C GLY A 97 19.40 0.26 -10.20
N GLU A 98 19.81 0.75 -9.03
CA GLU A 98 20.84 0.13 -8.19
C GLU A 98 20.45 -1.27 -7.72
N VAL A 99 19.19 -1.46 -7.30
CA VAL A 99 18.68 -2.78 -6.89
C VAL A 99 18.74 -3.78 -8.05
N ASN A 100 18.40 -3.33 -9.26
CA ASN A 100 18.42 -4.21 -10.43
C ASN A 100 19.82 -4.53 -10.91
N ASP A 101 20.77 -3.60 -10.79
CA ASP A 101 22.19 -3.87 -11.05
C ASP A 101 22.74 -4.89 -10.06
N PHE A 102 22.44 -4.72 -8.77
CA PHE A 102 22.81 -5.68 -7.72
C PHE A 102 22.19 -7.07 -7.95
N LEU A 103 20.90 -7.15 -8.32
CA LEU A 103 20.24 -8.42 -8.63
C LEU A 103 20.87 -9.12 -9.84
N ARG A 104 21.26 -8.36 -10.85
CA ARG A 104 21.93 -8.89 -12.05
C ARG A 104 23.28 -9.50 -11.70
N GLU A 105 24.04 -8.85 -10.81
CA GLU A 105 25.32 -9.36 -10.30
C GLU A 105 25.14 -10.64 -9.45
N ASP A 106 24.19 -10.65 -8.50
CA ASP A 106 23.93 -11.82 -7.63
C ASP A 106 23.41 -13.03 -8.40
N ASN A 107 22.52 -12.83 -9.38
CA ASN A 107 21.87 -13.93 -10.11
C ASN A 107 22.57 -14.30 -11.43
N GLY A 108 23.55 -13.50 -11.88
CA GLY A 108 24.24 -13.69 -13.16
C GLY A 108 23.36 -13.52 -14.41
N SER A 109 22.13 -12.98 -14.26
CA SER A 109 21.20 -12.77 -15.37
C SER A 109 20.26 -11.59 -15.12
N PRO A 110 19.71 -10.96 -16.17
CA PRO A 110 18.82 -9.81 -16.03
C PRO A 110 17.34 -10.19 -15.86
N TYR A 111 17.01 -11.48 -15.70
CA TYR A 111 15.61 -11.94 -15.68
C TYR A 111 14.88 -11.56 -14.39
N LEU A 112 15.58 -11.55 -13.25
CA LEU A 112 15.03 -11.12 -11.98
C LEU A 112 15.26 -9.62 -11.79
N LYS A 113 14.17 -8.86 -11.70
CA LYS A 113 14.21 -7.41 -11.52
C LYS A 113 13.05 -6.92 -10.66
N MET A 114 13.29 -5.85 -9.92
CA MET A 114 12.27 -5.08 -9.22
C MET A 114 11.74 -3.99 -10.15
N ALA A 115 10.41 -3.86 -10.19
CA ALA A 115 9.73 -2.76 -10.84
C ALA A 115 9.38 -1.68 -9.82
N TYR A 116 9.44 -0.42 -10.24
CA TYR A 116 8.75 0.65 -9.52
C TYR A 116 7.28 0.62 -9.95
N GLU A 117 6.37 0.53 -8.97
CA GLU A 117 4.93 0.52 -9.23
C GLU A 117 4.29 1.85 -8.82
N GLU A 118 4.50 2.26 -7.58
CA GLU A 118 3.77 3.38 -6.98
C GLU A 118 4.40 3.96 -5.70
N VAL A 119 3.98 5.18 -5.38
CA VAL A 119 4.04 5.76 -4.03
C VAL A 119 2.62 5.77 -3.46
N LEU A 120 2.45 5.20 -2.26
CA LEU A 120 1.20 5.29 -1.50
C LEU A 120 1.31 6.38 -0.43
N PHE A 121 0.59 7.48 -0.62
CA PHE A 121 0.62 8.58 0.35
C PHE A 121 -0.66 9.44 0.30
N PRO A 122 -1.30 9.74 1.44
CA PRO A 122 -1.12 9.09 2.73
C PRO A 122 -1.54 7.61 2.67
N VAL A 123 -1.00 6.81 3.59
CA VAL A 123 -1.27 5.37 3.68
C VAL A 123 -1.46 4.92 5.12
N VAL A 124 -2.40 4.01 5.34
CA VAL A 124 -2.70 3.41 6.64
C VAL A 124 -2.60 1.89 6.52
N PHE A 125 -1.71 1.29 7.30
CA PHE A 125 -1.60 -0.16 7.45
C PHE A 125 -2.34 -0.58 8.71
N THR A 126 -3.40 -1.39 8.56
CA THR A 126 -4.20 -1.90 9.69
C THR A 126 -3.85 -3.35 10.04
N GLY A 127 -3.09 -4.03 9.19
CA GLY A 127 -2.57 -5.36 9.45
C GLY A 127 -1.95 -6.00 8.22
N LYS A 128 -1.50 -7.26 8.35
CA LYS A 128 -1.00 -8.03 7.20
C LYS A 128 -2.07 -8.14 6.12
N LYS A 129 -1.71 -7.78 4.89
CA LYS A 129 -2.61 -7.72 3.72
C LYS A 129 -3.82 -6.78 3.90
N LYS A 130 -3.78 -5.87 4.89
CA LYS A 130 -4.86 -4.94 5.21
C LYS A 130 -4.33 -3.51 5.28
N TYR A 131 -4.56 -2.74 4.24
CA TYR A 131 -4.12 -1.36 4.17
C TYR A 131 -4.94 -0.57 3.15
N TYR A 132 -4.91 0.75 3.28
CA TYR A 132 -5.55 1.67 2.35
C TYR A 132 -4.78 2.98 2.24
N GLY A 133 -4.94 3.68 1.13
CA GLY A 133 -4.26 4.95 0.90
C GLY A 133 -4.60 5.57 -0.46
N ILE A 134 -3.87 6.63 -0.82
CA ILE A 134 -3.96 7.25 -2.14
C ILE A 134 -2.76 6.80 -2.97
N LEU A 135 -3.04 6.37 -4.20
CA LEU A 135 -2.06 5.81 -5.12
C LEU A 135 -1.50 6.89 -6.05
N HIS A 136 -0.18 6.98 -6.13
CA HIS A 136 0.56 7.83 -7.06
C HIS A 136 1.49 6.96 -7.91
N THR A 137 1.18 6.80 -9.19
CA THR A 137 1.99 5.97 -10.11
C THR A 137 3.00 6.81 -10.87
N ASN A 138 2.54 7.51 -11.92
CA ASN A 138 3.37 8.35 -12.80
C ASN A 138 3.07 9.85 -12.66
N LYS A 139 1.95 10.20 -12.05
CA LYS A 139 1.51 11.59 -11.84
C LYS A 139 0.97 11.74 -10.43
N LEU A 140 1.29 12.88 -9.81
CA LEU A 140 0.68 13.35 -8.59
C LEU A 140 -0.83 13.45 -8.80
N ASN A 141 -1.60 12.80 -7.92
CA ASN A 141 -3.05 12.85 -7.99
C ASN A 141 -3.65 12.51 -6.63
N PHE A 142 -3.83 13.54 -5.79
CA PHE A 142 -4.53 13.42 -4.51
C PHE A 142 -6.04 13.21 -4.66
N ASN A 143 -6.57 13.36 -5.88
CA ASN A 143 -7.96 13.08 -6.22
C ASN A 143 -8.15 11.68 -6.80
N ASN A 144 -7.12 10.82 -6.75
CA ASN A 144 -7.24 9.45 -7.24
C ASN A 144 -8.24 8.63 -6.42
N LYS A 145 -8.75 7.57 -7.05
CA LYS A 145 -9.59 6.59 -6.37
C LYS A 145 -8.81 5.95 -5.22
N LEU A 146 -9.49 5.82 -4.09
CA LEU A 146 -8.95 5.20 -2.88
C LEU A 146 -8.47 3.77 -3.14
N PHE A 147 -7.20 3.51 -2.82
CA PHE A 147 -6.59 2.20 -2.92
C PHE A 147 -6.85 1.43 -1.63
N ILE A 148 -7.45 0.24 -1.71
CA ILE A 148 -7.83 -0.56 -0.54
C ILE A 148 -7.47 -2.02 -0.79
N ARG A 149 -6.73 -2.62 0.15
CA ARG A 149 -6.33 -4.02 0.13
C ARG A 149 -6.78 -4.70 1.41
N GLY A 150 -7.56 -5.77 1.27
CA GLY A 150 -7.95 -6.71 2.34
C GLY A 150 -8.74 -6.17 3.53
N VAL A 151 -8.95 -4.85 3.64
CA VAL A 151 -9.82 -4.23 4.64
C VAL A 151 -11.23 -4.79 4.49
N GLU A 152 -11.92 -4.99 5.60
CA GLU A 152 -13.23 -5.65 5.68
C GLU A 152 -14.25 -5.03 4.72
N ILE A 153 -14.17 -3.72 4.49
CA ILE A 153 -15.08 -2.99 3.59
C ILE A 153 -15.06 -3.44 2.12
N VAL A 154 -14.03 -4.17 1.68
CA VAL A 154 -13.96 -4.73 0.32
C VAL A 154 -14.40 -6.20 0.24
N LYS A 155 -14.64 -6.86 1.38
CA LYS A 155 -15.08 -8.26 1.41
C LYS A 155 -16.54 -8.41 0.99
N ARG A 156 -16.83 -9.47 0.21
CA ARG A 156 -18.16 -9.74 -0.38
C ARG A 156 -19.25 -10.08 0.64
N GLU A 157 -18.87 -10.62 1.80
CA GLU A 157 -19.78 -10.99 2.89
C GLU A 157 -20.37 -9.78 3.63
N GLN A 158 -19.73 -8.60 3.54
CA GLN A 158 -20.17 -7.44 4.29
C GLN A 158 -21.40 -6.78 3.67
N SER A 159 -22.29 -6.28 4.52
CA SER A 159 -23.51 -5.58 4.11
C SER A 159 -23.19 -4.29 3.35
N LYS A 160 -24.11 -3.87 2.47
CA LYS A 160 -23.95 -2.63 1.69
C LYS A 160 -23.77 -1.43 2.62
N HIS A 161 -24.52 -1.40 3.73
CA HIS A 161 -24.43 -0.35 4.74
C HIS A 161 -23.04 -0.31 5.38
N PHE A 162 -22.52 -1.45 5.87
CA PHE A 162 -21.17 -1.52 6.45
C PHE A 162 -20.11 -0.99 5.47
N ARG A 163 -20.20 -1.36 4.18
CA ARG A 163 -19.28 -0.85 3.16
C ARG A 163 -19.42 0.65 2.93
N LYS A 164 -20.63 1.20 2.92
CA LYS A 164 -20.88 2.64 2.75
C LYS A 164 -20.29 3.44 3.91
N VAL A 165 -20.58 3.02 5.14
CA VAL A 165 -20.10 3.66 6.37
C VAL A 165 -18.58 3.59 6.44
N GLY A 166 -18.00 2.40 6.28
CA GLY A 166 -16.56 2.20 6.35
C GLY A 166 -15.81 2.97 5.26
N LYS A 167 -16.36 3.05 4.03
CA LYS A 167 -15.78 3.91 2.97
C LYS A 167 -15.79 5.38 3.35
N LYS A 168 -16.86 5.88 3.97
CA LYS A 168 -16.97 7.28 4.40
C LYS A 168 -15.94 7.62 5.49
N VAL A 169 -15.75 6.73 6.47
CA VAL A 169 -14.70 6.89 7.50
C VAL A 169 -13.32 6.93 6.85
N ILE A 170 -13.02 5.95 5.98
CA ILE A 170 -11.72 5.86 5.32
C ILE A 170 -11.43 7.10 4.47
N ASP A 171 -12.39 7.52 3.65
CA ASP A 171 -12.31 8.70 2.79
C ASP A 171 -12.07 9.98 3.61
N LYS A 172 -12.85 10.20 4.69
CA LYS A 172 -12.62 11.33 5.61
C LYS A 172 -11.26 11.25 6.33
N SER A 173 -10.72 10.06 6.57
CA SER A 173 -9.46 9.88 7.31
C SER A 173 -8.19 10.20 6.51
N ILE A 174 -8.25 10.14 5.17
CA ILE A 174 -7.07 10.33 4.30
C ILE A 174 -7.17 11.53 3.38
N ARG A 175 -8.32 12.19 3.32
CA ARG A 175 -8.49 13.39 2.51
C ARG A 175 -7.58 14.51 3.02
N LEU A 176 -6.95 15.16 2.05
CA LEU A 176 -6.25 16.41 2.23
C LEU A 176 -7.31 17.50 2.41
N ASP A 177 -7.78 17.64 3.65
CA ASP A 177 -8.64 18.72 4.09
C ASP A 177 -7.84 19.53 5.11
N ASN A 178 -7.47 20.75 4.74
CA ASN A 178 -6.57 21.61 5.52
C ASN A 178 -7.09 21.89 6.93
N ASP A 179 -8.40 21.82 7.13
CA ASP A 179 -9.06 22.11 8.39
C ASP A 179 -9.48 20.86 9.17
N ASN A 180 -9.23 19.66 8.60
CA ASN A 180 -9.57 18.41 9.26
C ASN A 180 -8.52 18.06 10.33
N THR A 181 -8.64 18.72 11.48
CA THR A 181 -7.87 18.47 12.71
C THR A 181 -8.43 17.31 13.53
N ARG A 182 -9.50 16.67 13.06
CA ARG A 182 -10.17 15.59 13.78
C ARG A 182 -9.28 14.36 13.86
N THR A 183 -9.28 13.75 15.03
CA THR A 183 -8.76 12.40 15.22
C THR A 183 -9.60 11.39 14.46
N LEU A 184 -9.04 10.21 14.17
CA LEU A 184 -9.79 9.11 13.57
C LEU A 184 -11.02 8.73 14.41
N HIS A 185 -10.92 8.81 15.73
CA HIS A 185 -12.03 8.54 16.64
C HIS A 185 -13.18 9.54 16.43
N GLN A 186 -12.89 10.84 16.37
CA GLN A 186 -13.88 11.88 16.09
C GLN A 186 -14.51 11.70 14.70
N ILE A 187 -13.73 11.33 13.68
CA ILE A 187 -14.26 11.04 12.34
C ILE A 187 -15.27 9.88 12.40
N VAL A 188 -14.95 8.83 13.15
CA VAL A 188 -15.86 7.68 13.35
C VAL A 188 -17.12 8.12 14.07
N GLU A 189 -17.01 8.86 15.17
CA GLU A 189 -18.17 9.37 15.90
C GLU A 189 -19.07 10.24 15.03
N ASP A 190 -18.50 11.18 14.28
CA ASP A 190 -19.24 12.08 13.38
C ASP A 190 -20.02 11.27 12.34
N VAL A 191 -19.36 10.29 11.71
CA VAL A 191 -20.01 9.43 10.70
C VAL A 191 -21.12 8.59 11.33
N LEU A 192 -20.93 8.07 12.54
CA LEU A 192 -21.96 7.31 13.26
C LEU A 192 -23.15 8.19 13.65
N LYS A 193 -22.91 9.41 14.14
CA LYS A 193 -23.96 10.38 14.47
C LYS A 193 -24.80 10.76 13.25
N GLU A 194 -24.15 11.02 12.11
CA GLU A 194 -24.84 11.26 10.83
C GLU A 194 -25.78 10.09 10.46
N ILE A 195 -25.32 8.84 10.64
CA ILE A 195 -26.12 7.65 10.34
C ILE A 195 -27.31 7.48 11.29
N ILE A 196 -27.10 7.74 12.58
CA ILE A 196 -28.17 7.63 13.59
C ILE A 196 -29.26 8.66 13.31
N ASN A 197 -28.90 9.88 12.92
CA ASN A 197 -29.87 10.92 12.57
C ASN A 197 -30.71 10.52 11.34
N ASP A 198 -30.11 9.79 10.39
CA ASP A 198 -30.77 9.30 9.17
C ASP A 198 -31.31 7.86 9.30
N ILE A 199 -31.42 7.31 10.52
CA ILE A 199 -31.69 5.87 10.71
C ILE A 199 -33.02 5.42 10.13
N SER A 200 -34.02 6.31 10.10
CA SER A 200 -35.34 6.06 9.51
C SER A 200 -35.32 5.94 7.98
N GLN A 201 -34.24 6.38 7.33
CA GLN A 201 -34.03 6.33 5.87
C GLN A 201 -33.19 5.12 5.44
N ILE A 202 -32.80 4.24 6.37
CA ILE A 202 -31.98 3.07 6.05
C ILE A 202 -32.85 1.97 5.42
N ASP A 203 -32.59 1.67 4.16
CA ASP A 203 -33.12 0.48 3.48
C ASP A 203 -32.58 -0.80 4.16
N LEU A 204 -33.49 -1.61 4.71
CA LEU A 204 -33.18 -2.86 5.40
C LEU A 204 -32.43 -3.86 4.51
N ASN A 205 -32.65 -3.82 3.18
CA ASN A 205 -31.91 -4.65 2.23
C ASN A 205 -30.41 -4.29 2.21
N GLY A 206 -30.06 -3.07 2.60
CA GLY A 206 -28.68 -2.61 2.75
C GLY A 206 -27.95 -3.19 3.95
N VAL A 207 -28.68 -3.76 4.93
CA VAL A 207 -28.13 -4.30 6.19
C VAL A 207 -27.90 -5.82 6.10
N VAL A 208 -28.54 -6.49 5.14
CA VAL A 208 -28.39 -7.93 4.89
C VAL A 208 -26.93 -8.29 4.57
N LYS A 209 -26.42 -9.34 5.20
CA LYS A 209 -25.15 -9.97 4.86
C LYS A 209 -25.41 -11.23 4.03
N THR A 210 -24.62 -11.44 3.00
CA THR A 210 -24.66 -12.68 2.21
C THR A 210 -23.71 -13.67 2.86
N ALA A 211 -24.21 -14.86 3.21
CA ALA A 211 -23.34 -15.98 3.56
C ALA A 211 -22.56 -16.40 2.31
N VAL A 212 -21.23 -16.51 2.44
CA VAL A 212 -20.33 -17.02 1.39
C VAL A 212 -19.74 -18.32 1.89
#